data_AF-A0A395Y217-F1
#
_entry.id   AF-A0A395Y217-F1
#
_cell.length_a   1.000
_cell.length_b   1.000
_cell.length_c   1.000
_cell.angle_alpha   90.00
_cell.angle_beta   90.00
_cell.angle_gamma   90.00
#
_symmetry.space_group_name_H-M   'P 1'
#
loop_
_entity.id
_entity.type
_entity.pdbx_description
1 polymer ?
#
loop_
_entity_poly.entity_id
_entity_poly.type
_entity_poly.pdbx_seq_one_letter_code
_entity_poly.pdbx_strand_id
1 'polypeptide(L)'
;MRNREVQIKFYATEKERESIRRNAKRAGMKMGEYARAVLTSDDVSIKVIDTEPLRKAAHELAKQGTNLNQFMRFLNTYGSNALDHEEAKAVLGKEVAAFSEIMEALAALRREADRNNVHLKIEDFDNAEND
;
A
#
# COMPACT_ATOMS: atom_id res chain seq x y z
N MET A 1 3.27 28.80 4.34
CA MET A 1 1.80 28.59 4.30
C MET A 1 1.28 29.19 3.02
N ARG A 2 0.55 28.44 2.18
CA ARG A 2 -0.14 29.04 1.02
C ARG A 2 -1.26 29.94 1.56
N ASN A 3 -1.18 31.24 1.29
CA ASN A 3 -2.20 32.20 1.69
C ASN A 3 -3.49 31.86 0.95
N ARG A 4 -4.60 31.71 1.68
CA ARG A 4 -5.91 31.40 1.10
C ARG A 4 -6.81 32.60 1.34
N GLU A 5 -7.01 33.40 0.30
CA GLU A 5 -7.61 34.74 0.39
C GLU A 5 -9.10 34.77 0.01
N VAL A 6 -9.61 33.70 -0.61
CA VAL A 6 -11.00 33.59 -1.08
C VAL A 6 -11.80 32.62 -0.22
N GLN A 7 -12.97 33.07 0.27
CA GLN A 7 -13.93 32.24 1.00
C GLN A 7 -15.12 31.89 0.11
N ILE A 8 -15.43 30.59 0.01
CA ILE A 8 -16.64 30.08 -0.66
C ILE A 8 -17.63 29.65 0.42
N LYS A 9 -18.87 30.14 0.34
CA LYS A 9 -19.97 29.79 1.26
C LYS A 9 -21.04 29.01 0.52
N PHE A 10 -21.55 27.96 1.16
CA PHE A 10 -22.68 27.18 0.66
C PHE A 10 -23.65 26.93 1.82
N TYR A 11 -24.93 26.76 1.47
CA TYR A 11 -25.95 26.34 2.42
C TYR A 11 -25.98 24.80 2.44
N ALA A 12 -26.15 24.25 3.64
CA ALA A 12 -26.30 22.81 3.85
C ALA A 12 -27.27 22.58 5.01
N THR A 13 -28.03 21.51 4.93
CA THR A 13 -28.83 21.01 6.06
C THR A 13 -27.91 20.45 7.15
N GLU A 14 -28.43 20.29 8.38
CA GLU A 14 -27.63 19.72 9.48
C GLU A 14 -27.21 18.27 9.18
N LYS A 15 -28.06 17.50 8.49
CA LYS A 15 -27.75 16.13 8.05
C LYS A 15 -26.60 16.07 7.04
N GLU A 16 -26.57 17.01 6.10
CA GLU A 16 -25.47 17.13 5.13
C GLU A 16 -24.18 17.56 5.82
N ARG A 17 -24.26 18.52 6.75
CA ARG A 17 -23.12 18.96 7.56
C ARG A 17 -22.53 17.82 8.37
N GLU A 18 -23.36 17.00 9.00
CA GLU A 18 -22.89 15.81 9.74
C GLU A 18 -22.25 14.77 8.83
N SER A 19 -22.83 14.54 7.65
CA SER A 19 -22.26 13.62 6.65
C SER A 19 -20.89 14.08 6.18
N ILE A 20 -20.73 15.37 5.86
CA ILE A 20 -19.45 15.96 5.46
C ILE A 20 -18.42 15.84 6.60
N ARG A 21 -18.82 16.12 7.85
CA ARG A 21 -17.94 15.97 9.02
C ARG A 21 -17.50 14.52 9.22
N ARG A 22 -18.42 13.57 9.08
CA ARG A 22 -18.12 12.13 9.22
C ARG A 22 -17.16 11.65 8.14
N ASN A 23 -17.39 12.04 6.89
CA ASN A 23 -16.53 11.66 5.76
C ASN A 23 -15.13 12.26 5.89
N ALA A 24 -15.03 13.53 6.29
CA ALA A 24 -13.74 14.16 6.58
C ALA A 24 -12.97 13.41 7.68
N LYS A 25 -13.67 13.00 8.76
CA LYS A 25 -13.07 12.20 9.84
C LYS A 25 -12.58 10.83 9.34
N ARG A 26 -13.36 10.15 8.50
CA ARG A 26 -12.95 8.86 7.89
C ARG A 26 -11.73 9.01 6.99
N ALA A 27 -11.59 10.13 6.30
CA ALA A 27 -10.44 10.46 5.46
C ALA A 27 -9.25 11.03 6.26
N GLY A 28 -9.35 11.16 7.59
CA GLY A 28 -8.29 11.76 8.42
C GLY A 28 -8.06 13.26 8.18
N MET A 29 -9.01 13.95 7.56
CA MET A 29 -8.89 15.35 7.13
C MET A 29 -9.75 16.29 7.97
N LYS A 30 -9.35 17.56 8.05
CA LYS A 30 -10.25 18.62 8.55
C LYS A 30 -11.37 18.87 7.54
N MET A 31 -12.56 19.22 8.01
CA MET A 31 -13.75 19.40 7.16
C MET A 31 -13.52 20.34 5.96
N GLY A 32 -12.84 21.47 6.16
CA GLY A 32 -12.53 22.41 5.07
C GLY A 32 -11.44 21.92 4.12
N GLU A 33 -10.57 21.01 4.55
CA GLU A 33 -9.58 20.36 3.70
C GLU A 33 -10.22 19.27 2.84
N TYR A 34 -11.08 18.46 3.46
CA TYR A 34 -11.93 17.50 2.76
C TYR A 34 -12.82 18.17 1.71
N ALA A 35 -13.52 19.26 2.07
CA ALA A 35 -14.38 19.98 1.13
C ALA A 35 -13.59 20.54 -0.06
N ARG A 36 -12.38 21.07 0.17
CA ARG A 36 -11.52 21.51 -0.94
C ARG A 36 -11.10 20.35 -1.80
N ALA A 37 -10.61 19.26 -1.21
CA ALA A 37 -10.19 18.08 -1.97
C ALA A 37 -11.32 17.54 -2.86
N VAL A 38 -12.56 17.49 -2.36
CA VAL A 38 -13.71 17.05 -3.15
C VAL A 38 -14.12 18.07 -4.23
N LEU A 39 -14.14 19.37 -3.91
CA LEU A 39 -14.61 20.42 -4.82
C LEU A 39 -13.57 20.84 -5.87
N THR A 40 -12.28 20.59 -5.62
CA THR A 40 -11.19 20.89 -6.56
C THR A 40 -10.65 19.64 -7.25
N SER A 41 -11.14 18.45 -6.88
CA SER A 41 -10.86 17.22 -7.61
C SER A 41 -11.83 17.11 -8.79
N ASP A 42 -11.33 16.78 -9.97
CA ASP A 42 -12.16 16.48 -11.15
C ASP A 42 -12.97 15.18 -10.98
N ASP A 43 -12.68 14.39 -9.94
CA ASP A 43 -13.34 13.11 -9.68
C ASP A 43 -13.86 13.06 -8.22
N VAL A 44 -15.19 12.94 -8.05
CA VAL A 44 -15.93 13.16 -6.79
C VAL A 44 -15.85 11.97 -5.83
N SER A 45 -15.16 10.88 -6.18
CA SER A 45 -15.07 9.69 -5.32
C SER A 45 -13.75 9.61 -4.55
N ILE A 46 -13.70 10.16 -3.34
CA ILE A 46 -12.64 9.78 -2.38
C ILE A 46 -12.91 8.32 -1.98
N LYS A 47 -12.35 7.38 -2.75
CA LYS A 47 -12.37 5.94 -2.48
C LYS A 47 -11.36 5.65 -1.36
N VAL A 48 -11.85 5.42 -0.15
CA VAL A 48 -11.01 4.91 0.95
C VAL A 48 -10.76 3.43 0.70
N ILE A 49 -9.51 3.07 0.42
CA ILE A 49 -9.09 1.68 0.19
C ILE A 49 -8.58 1.12 1.52
N ASP A 50 -9.10 -0.04 1.92
CA ASP A 50 -8.56 -0.80 3.06
C ASP A 50 -7.19 -1.38 2.68
N THR A 51 -6.15 -0.99 3.43
CA THR A 51 -4.77 -1.41 3.20
C THR A 51 -4.35 -2.61 4.05
N GLU A 52 -5.22 -3.13 4.93
CA GLU A 52 -4.89 -4.29 5.77
C GLU A 52 -4.52 -5.55 4.97
N PRO A 53 -5.19 -5.87 3.84
CA PRO A 53 -4.77 -6.98 2.98
C PRO A 53 -3.35 -6.80 2.42
N LEU A 54 -2.96 -5.56 2.07
CA LEU A 54 -1.61 -5.26 1.59
C LEU A 54 -0.56 -5.43 2.69
N ARG A 55 -0.89 -5.03 3.92
CA ARG A 55 0.00 -5.22 5.09
C ARG A 55 0.25 -6.69 5.39
N LYS A 56 -0.78 -7.53 5.29
CA LYS A 56 -0.65 -8.99 5.45
C LYS A 56 0.21 -9.60 4.34
N ALA A 57 0.00 -9.20 3.09
CA ALA A 57 0.82 -9.64 1.97
C ALA A 57 2.30 -9.26 2.18
N ALA A 58 2.59 -8.02 2.57
CA ALA A 58 3.95 -7.57 2.89
C ALA A 58 4.60 -8.38 4.02
N HIS A 59 3.83 -8.73 5.06
CA HIS A 59 4.32 -9.56 6.16
C HIS A 59 4.68 -10.99 5.72
N GLU A 60 3.86 -11.61 4.88
CA GLU A 60 4.18 -12.95 4.33
C GLU A 60 5.38 -12.90 3.37
N LEU A 61 5.53 -11.83 2.57
CA LEU A 61 6.73 -11.61 1.76
C LEU A 61 8.00 -11.52 2.62
N ALA A 62 7.95 -10.82 3.76
CA ALA A 62 9.08 -10.72 4.69
C ALA A 62 9.47 -12.07 5.31
N LYS A 63 8.49 -12.93 5.61
CA LYS A 63 8.74 -14.31 6.05
C LYS A 63 9.44 -15.13 4.97
N GLN A 64 9.02 -15.00 3.71
CA GLN A 64 9.67 -15.70 2.61
C GLN A 64 11.12 -15.25 2.41
N GLY A 65 11.41 -13.95 2.53
CA GLY A 65 12.78 -13.44 2.55
C GLY A 65 13.63 -14.02 3.71
N THR A 66 13.02 -14.20 4.88
CA THR A 66 13.68 -14.84 6.03
C THR A 66 13.97 -16.32 5.78
N ASN A 67 13.04 -17.06 5.18
CA ASN A 67 13.22 -18.47 4.81
C ASN A 67 14.36 -18.63 3.79
N LEU A 68 14.44 -17.75 2.79
CA LEU A 68 15.54 -17.72 1.83
C LEU A 68 16.89 -17.47 2.52
N ASN A 69 16.95 -16.53 3.47
CA ASN A 69 18.17 -16.29 4.24
C ASN A 69 18.60 -17.51 5.08
N GLN A 70 17.65 -18.22 5.69
CA GLN A 70 17.93 -19.45 6.43
C GLN A 70 18.43 -20.55 5.49
N PHE A 71 17.82 -20.67 4.31
CA PHE A 71 18.24 -21.60 3.28
C PHE A 71 19.67 -21.33 2.80
N MET A 72 20.02 -20.06 2.55
CA MET A 72 21.39 -19.67 2.20
C MET A 72 22.39 -20.00 3.32
N ARG A 73 22.02 -19.80 4.59
CA ARG A 73 22.86 -20.19 5.73
C ARG A 73 23.04 -21.70 5.84
N PHE A 74 21.99 -22.48 5.57
CA PHE A 74 22.06 -23.93 5.51
C PHE A 74 23.06 -24.38 4.44
N LEU A 75 22.96 -23.84 3.22
CA LEU A 75 23.90 -24.13 2.13
C LEU A 75 25.34 -23.76 2.49
N ASN A 76 25.56 -22.60 3.11
CA ASN A 76 26.90 -22.18 3.55
C ASN A 76 27.48 -23.07 4.66
N THR A 77 26.64 -23.73 5.47
CA THR A 77 27.06 -24.56 6.61
C THR A 77 27.34 -26.01 6.20
N TYR A 78 26.44 -26.60 5.41
CA TYR A 78 26.46 -28.03 5.09
C TYR A 78 26.98 -28.31 3.68
N GLY A 79 27.19 -27.27 2.86
CA GLY A 79 27.58 -27.39 1.47
C GLY A 79 26.45 -27.88 0.57
N SER A 80 26.67 -27.74 -0.75
CA SER A 80 25.71 -28.15 -1.78
C SER A 80 25.36 -29.64 -1.76
N ASN A 81 26.28 -30.48 -1.28
CA ASN A 81 26.18 -31.94 -1.37
C ASN A 81 25.11 -32.56 -0.44
N ALA A 82 24.62 -31.79 0.55
CA ALA A 82 23.55 -32.22 1.46
C ALA A 82 22.14 -31.95 0.90
N LEU A 83 22.05 -31.41 -0.31
CA LEU A 83 20.82 -30.86 -0.87
C LEU A 83 20.46 -31.56 -2.19
N ASP A 84 19.21 -31.95 -2.36
CA ASP A 84 18.69 -32.26 -3.69
C ASP A 84 18.55 -30.96 -4.49
N HIS A 85 19.47 -30.76 -5.42
CA HIS A 85 19.55 -29.56 -6.24
C HIS A 85 18.33 -29.37 -7.15
N GLU A 86 17.71 -30.45 -7.63
CA GLU A 86 16.54 -30.36 -8.50
C GLU A 86 15.31 -29.96 -7.68
N GLU A 87 15.12 -30.58 -6.50
CA GLU A 87 14.00 -30.26 -5.63
C GLU A 87 14.08 -28.83 -5.09
N ALA A 88 15.28 -28.40 -4.66
CA ALA A 88 15.50 -27.04 -4.21
C ALA A 88 15.26 -26.00 -5.32
N LYS A 89 15.73 -26.27 -6.55
CA LYS A 89 15.52 -25.39 -7.69
C LYS A 89 14.03 -25.31 -8.06
N ALA A 90 13.31 -26.42 -7.97
CA ALA A 90 11.86 -26.45 -8.22
C ALA A 90 11.08 -25.64 -7.18
N VAL A 91 11.42 -25.74 -5.90
CA VAL A 91 10.78 -24.96 -4.82
C VAL A 91 11.10 -23.47 -4.96
N LEU A 92 12.37 -23.11 -5.18
CA LEU A 92 12.77 -21.71 -5.41
C LEU A 92 12.10 -21.12 -6.65
N GLY A 93 11.95 -21.90 -7.73
CA GLY A 93 11.25 -21.48 -8.93
C GLY A 93 9.78 -21.16 -8.68
N LYS A 94 9.09 -21.95 -7.84
CA LYS A 94 7.70 -21.67 -7.43
C LYS A 94 7.58 -20.40 -6.59
N GLU A 95 8.52 -20.19 -5.68
CA GLU A 95 8.56 -18.96 -4.87
C GLU A 95 8.78 -17.73 -5.76
N VAL A 96 9.77 -17.75 -6.66
CA VAL A 96 10.04 -16.65 -7.60
C VAL A 96 8.83 -16.35 -8.50
N ALA A 97 8.10 -17.38 -8.95
CA ALA A 97 6.87 -17.20 -9.72
C ALA A 97 5.78 -16.49 -8.90
N ALA A 98 5.55 -16.93 -7.65
CA ALA A 98 4.58 -16.31 -6.75
C ALA A 98 4.95 -14.84 -6.43
N PHE A 99 6.24 -14.55 -6.22
CA PHE A 99 6.73 -13.16 -6.06
C PHE A 99 6.42 -12.31 -7.29
N SER A 100 6.63 -12.85 -8.49
CA SER A 100 6.40 -12.14 -9.75
C SER A 100 4.92 -11.80 -9.93
N GLU A 101 4.02 -12.76 -9.65
CA GLU A 101 2.57 -12.53 -9.70
C GLU A 101 2.11 -11.44 -8.72
N ILE A 102 2.64 -11.45 -7.50
CA ILE A 102 2.32 -10.42 -6.50
C ILE A 102 2.83 -9.04 -6.95
N MET A 103 4.04 -8.97 -7.49
CA MET A 103 4.60 -7.71 -8.02
C MET A 103 3.78 -7.16 -9.19
N GLU A 104 3.32 -8.02 -10.10
CA GLU A 104 2.41 -7.63 -11.18
C GLU A 104 1.07 -7.11 -10.66
N ALA A 105 0.48 -7.79 -9.66
CA ALA A 105 -0.76 -7.36 -9.04
C ALA A 105 -0.62 -6.00 -8.34
N LEU A 106 0.48 -5.76 -7.61
CA LEU A 106 0.78 -4.47 -6.99
C LEU A 106 1.03 -3.37 -8.04
N ALA A 107 1.73 -3.69 -9.13
CA ALA A 107 1.92 -2.75 -10.24
C ALA A 107 0.60 -2.41 -10.93
N ALA A 108 -0.29 -3.39 -11.12
CA ALA A 108 -1.63 -3.18 -11.66
C ALA A 108 -2.48 -2.32 -10.73
N LEU A 109 -2.42 -2.56 -9.41
CA LEU A 109 -3.09 -1.76 -8.40
C LEU A 109 -2.60 -0.30 -8.41
N ARG A 110 -1.27 -0.09 -8.51
CA ARG A 110 -0.69 1.25 -8.61
C ARG A 110 -1.16 1.97 -9.87
N ARG A 111 -1.15 1.30 -11.03
CA ARG A 111 -1.65 1.87 -12.29
C ARG A 111 -3.13 2.23 -12.19
N GLU A 112 -3.94 1.40 -11.54
CA GLU A 112 -5.36 1.68 -11.34
C GLU A 112 -5.57 2.84 -10.36
N ALA A 113 -4.78 2.94 -9.31
CA ALA A 113 -4.78 4.06 -8.40
C ALA A 113 -4.43 5.38 -9.11
N ASP A 114 -3.36 5.37 -9.92
CA ASP A 114 -2.95 6.53 -10.74
C ASP A 114 -4.07 6.93 -11.73
N ARG A 115 -4.71 5.96 -12.41
CA ARG A 115 -5.84 6.20 -13.32
C ARG A 115 -7.05 6.83 -12.65
N ASN A 116 -7.27 6.53 -11.37
CA ASN A 116 -8.43 7.01 -10.61
C ASN A 116 -8.09 8.18 -9.67
N ASN A 117 -6.96 8.86 -9.87
CA ASN A 117 -6.47 9.95 -9.00
C ASN A 117 -6.41 9.56 -7.49
N VAL A 118 -6.17 8.29 -7.19
CA VAL A 118 -6.02 7.80 -5.82
C VAL A 118 -4.57 8.00 -5.41
N HIS A 119 -4.34 8.95 -4.50
CA HIS A 119 -3.01 9.21 -3.96
C HIS A 119 -2.63 8.14 -2.92
N LEU A 120 -1.83 7.16 -3.34
CA LEU A 120 -1.24 6.17 -2.45
C LEU A 120 -0.05 6.79 -1.71
N LYS A 121 -0.15 6.93 -0.39
CA LYS A 121 1.04 7.15 0.44
C LYS A 121 1.81 5.84 0.54
N ILE A 122 2.94 5.76 -0.14
CA ILE A 122 3.92 4.71 0.07
C ILE A 122 4.89 5.29 1.11
N GLU A 123 4.93 4.70 2.31
CA GLU A 123 6.06 4.95 3.21
C GLU A 123 7.26 4.22 2.59
N ASP A 124 8.37 4.93 2.41
CA ASP A 124 9.60 4.33 1.92
C ASP A 124 9.96 3.15 2.82
N PHE A 125 10.08 1.96 2.25
CA PHE A 125 10.50 0.74 2.94
C PHE A 125 11.94 0.83 3.48
N ASP A 126 12.64 1.95 3.24
CA ASP A 126 14.02 2.20 3.61
C ASP A 126 14.24 2.60 5.08
N ASN A 127 13.19 2.64 5.92
CA ASN A 127 13.34 2.94 7.36
C ASN A 127 13.24 1.69 8.26
N ALA A 128 13.88 0.59 7.85
CA ALA A 128 14.41 -0.37 8.81
C ALA A 128 15.89 -0.03 9.05
N GLU A 129 16.16 1.15 9.61
CA GLU A 129 17.44 1.34 10.29
C GLU A 129 17.46 0.41 11.49
N ASN A 130 18.44 -0.50 11.43
CA ASN A 130 18.96 -1.37 12.47
C ASN A 130 18.69 -0.90 13.92
N ASP A 131 18.09 -1.79 14.71
CA ASP A 131 18.43 -2.01 16.12
C ASP A 131 18.45 -3.53 16.39
#